data_AF-A0A4P2PZ01-F1
#
_entry.id   AF-A0A4P2PZ01-F1
#
_cell.length_a   1.000
_cell.length_b   1.000
_cell.length_c   1.000
_cell.angle_alpha   90.00
_cell.angle_beta   90.00
_cell.angle_gamma   90.00
#
_symmetry.space_group_name_H-M   'P 1'
#
loop_
_entity.id
_entity.type
_entity.pdbx_description
1 polymer ?
#
loop_
_entity_poly.entity_id
_entity_poly.type
_entity_poly.pdbx_seq_one_letter_code
_entity_poly.pdbx_strand_id
1 'polypeptide(L)'
;MGIFDFFRKSSPPPGGAPSDKKVAGPAKVVADKRAQTYDRHEAIQTLAAMKSADAAAALLRRFTFSIDPSITDQEEKELAFQGIVDTGKDAVAAVVEFCVKAEALTWPLKILRELLDEADYRSELIRLLGRFDTEYARNVEPKQQLIVALGDLKGDDVRSAVEPFLEDVNETVRFHAVQTLFAQETQASVPALVKMLAAEESVRVKNKVAEGLMNRGWTVPAELRDSANQALQDSSGFSVAPDGRVRKGAGYG
;
A
#
# COMPACT_ATOMS: atom_id res chain seq x y z
N MET A 1 -32.84 45.89 18.05
CA MET A 1 -33.16 44.47 18.37
C MET A 1 -34.13 43.97 17.31
N GLY A 2 -34.13 42.73 16.81
CA GLY A 2 -33.38 41.52 17.19
C GLY A 2 -32.19 41.24 16.27
N ILE A 3 -31.01 40.73 16.62
CA ILE A 3 -30.41 39.85 17.66
C ILE A 3 -30.65 38.34 17.61
N PHE A 4 -31.52 37.77 16.77
CA PHE A 4 -31.56 36.30 16.62
C PHE A 4 -32.03 35.81 15.24
N ASP A 5 -31.10 35.67 14.29
CA ASP A 5 -31.24 34.70 13.19
C ASP A 5 -30.01 33.78 13.17
N PHE A 6 -29.74 33.24 14.36
CA PHE A 6 -28.84 32.14 14.61
C PHE A 6 -29.60 30.85 14.26
N PHE A 7 -28.92 29.90 13.60
CA PHE A 7 -29.33 28.52 13.30
C PHE A 7 -30.06 28.24 11.98
N ARG A 8 -29.29 28.27 10.88
CA ARG A 8 -29.44 27.25 9.83
C ARG A 8 -28.56 26.05 10.18
N LYS A 9 -29.11 25.15 11.01
CA LYS A 9 -28.50 23.86 11.33
C LYS A 9 -28.64 22.98 10.09
N SER A 10 -27.56 22.80 9.32
CA SER A 10 -27.51 21.72 8.33
C SER A 10 -27.55 20.40 9.09
N SER A 11 -28.61 19.63 8.88
CA SER A 11 -28.70 18.27 9.39
C SER A 11 -27.55 17.43 8.80
N PRO A 12 -26.88 16.58 9.59
CA PRO A 12 -25.92 15.62 9.06
C PRO A 12 -26.65 14.61 8.15
N PRO A 13 -25.95 13.97 7.22
CA PRO A 13 -26.51 12.87 6.44
C PRO A 13 -26.99 11.74 7.36
N PRO A 14 -28.06 11.01 7.00
CA PRO A 14 -28.58 9.93 7.83
C PRO A 14 -27.62 8.75 7.79
N GLY A 15 -27.04 8.39 8.94
CA GLY A 15 -26.23 7.17 9.08
C GLY A 15 -25.13 7.20 10.15
N GLY A 16 -24.73 8.36 10.66
CA GLY A 16 -23.74 8.44 11.74
C GLY A 16 -24.40 8.49 13.11
N ALA A 17 -24.08 7.55 14.00
CA ALA A 17 -24.35 7.73 15.42
C ALA A 17 -23.71 9.07 15.87
N PRO A 18 -24.36 9.86 16.73
CA PRO A 18 -23.77 11.11 17.21
C PRO A 18 -22.45 10.79 17.92
N SER A 19 -21.33 11.23 17.35
CA SER A 19 -20.02 11.07 17.98
C SER A 19 -20.09 11.65 19.39
N ASP A 20 -19.66 10.88 20.39
CA ASP A 20 -19.58 11.38 21.78
C ASP A 20 -18.83 12.72 21.77
N LYS A 21 -19.39 13.75 22.42
CA LYS A 21 -18.76 15.07 22.50
C LYS A 21 -17.33 14.98 23.05
N LYS A 22 -17.05 13.93 23.84
CA LYS A 22 -15.70 13.60 24.33
C LYS A 22 -14.71 13.26 23.22
N VAL A 23 -15.14 12.66 22.11
CA VAL A 23 -14.30 12.35 20.93
C VAL A 23 -14.18 13.58 20.01
N ALA A 24 -15.30 14.27 19.76
CA ALA A 24 -15.36 15.32 18.74
C ALA A 24 -14.40 16.49 18.98
N GLY A 25 -14.20 16.89 20.24
CA GLY A 25 -13.27 17.97 20.60
C GLY A 25 -11.81 17.61 20.28
N PRO A 26 -11.23 16.57 20.91
CA PRO A 26 -9.88 16.09 20.61
C PRO A 26 -9.68 15.73 19.14
N ALA A 27 -10.67 15.11 18.48
CA ALA A 27 -10.58 14.74 17.05
C ALA A 27 -10.33 15.95 16.15
N LYS A 28 -10.93 17.11 16.47
CA LYS A 28 -10.70 18.35 15.73
C LYS A 28 -9.24 18.81 15.88
N VAL A 29 -8.67 18.68 17.08
CA VAL A 29 -7.29 19.11 17.38
C VAL A 29 -6.28 18.18 16.70
N VAL A 30 -6.48 16.86 16.75
CA VAL A 30 -5.62 15.88 16.05
C VAL A 30 -5.58 16.12 14.54
N ALA A 31 -6.70 16.54 13.96
CA ALA A 31 -6.80 16.82 12.53
C ALA A 31 -6.23 18.19 12.11
N ASP A 32 -5.89 19.07 13.06
CA ASP A 32 -5.43 20.42 12.77
C ASP A 32 -3.91 20.51 12.77
N LYS A 33 -3.33 20.53 11.56
CA LYS A 33 -1.89 20.74 11.36
C LYS A 33 -1.38 22.03 12.01
N ARG A 34 -2.24 23.04 12.23
CA ARG A 34 -1.86 24.35 12.81
C ARG A 34 -2.03 24.44 14.32
N ALA A 35 -2.61 23.42 14.97
CA ALA A 35 -2.68 23.37 16.42
C ALA A 35 -1.26 23.37 17.02
N GLN A 36 -1.11 23.80 18.28
CA GLN A 36 0.18 23.69 18.95
C GLN A 36 0.53 22.21 19.17
N THR A 37 1.83 21.90 19.15
CA THR A 37 2.31 20.53 19.37
C THR A 37 1.79 19.94 20.69
N TYR A 38 1.81 20.74 21.76
CA TYR A 38 1.30 20.31 23.07
C TYR A 38 -0.19 19.94 22.99
N ASP A 39 -1.01 20.81 22.38
CA ASP A 39 -2.46 20.57 22.23
C ASP A 39 -2.75 19.30 21.41
N ARG A 40 -2.01 19.08 20.32
CA ARG A 40 -2.13 17.85 19.53
C ARG A 40 -1.73 16.63 20.35
N HIS A 41 -0.61 16.70 21.07
CA HIS A 41 -0.15 15.59 21.89
C HIS A 41 -1.18 15.20 22.97
N GLU A 42 -1.72 16.18 23.70
CA GLU A 42 -2.77 15.96 24.69
C GLU A 42 -4.05 15.38 24.06
N ALA A 43 -4.45 15.88 22.89
CA ALA A 43 -5.61 15.36 22.17
C ALA A 43 -5.42 13.91 21.69
N ILE A 44 -4.22 13.56 21.20
CA ILE A 44 -3.88 12.19 20.81
C ILE A 44 -3.92 11.27 22.04
N GLN A 45 -3.29 11.66 23.15
CA GLN A 45 -3.32 10.88 24.40
C GLN A 45 -4.76 10.67 24.92
N THR A 46 -5.57 11.73 24.86
CA THR A 46 -6.96 11.70 25.30
C THR A 46 -7.78 10.70 24.48
N LEU A 47 -7.63 10.69 23.15
CA LEU A 47 -8.30 9.73 22.28
C LEU A 47 -7.76 8.30 22.48
N ALA A 48 -6.45 8.13 22.59
CA ALA A 48 -5.83 6.83 22.82
C ALA A 48 -6.33 6.18 24.12
N ALA A 49 -6.53 6.97 25.18
CA ALA A 49 -7.05 6.47 26.45
C ALA A 49 -8.51 5.96 26.38
N MET A 50 -9.30 6.37 25.38
CA MET A 50 -10.69 5.95 25.24
C MET A 50 -10.86 4.51 24.75
N LYS A 51 -9.88 3.99 23.99
CA LYS A 51 -9.87 2.62 23.44
C LYS A 51 -11.19 2.22 22.77
N SER A 52 -11.72 3.12 21.94
CA SER A 52 -12.98 2.94 21.22
C SER A 52 -12.79 3.11 19.72
N ALA A 53 -13.66 2.46 18.93
CA ALA A 53 -13.61 2.55 17.47
C ALA A 53 -13.71 4.01 16.96
N ASP A 54 -14.56 4.84 17.60
CA ASP A 54 -14.69 6.26 17.25
C ASP A 54 -13.40 7.06 17.53
N ALA A 55 -12.72 6.77 18.64
CA ALA A 55 -11.46 7.40 18.97
C ALA A 55 -10.34 6.94 18.02
N ALA A 56 -10.30 5.65 17.68
CA ALA A 56 -9.37 5.12 16.68
C ALA A 56 -9.58 5.78 15.31
N ALA A 57 -10.83 5.94 14.87
CA ALA A 57 -11.17 6.65 13.64
C ALA A 57 -10.70 8.13 13.66
N ALA A 58 -10.79 8.79 14.81
CA ALA A 58 -10.29 10.15 14.97
C ALA A 58 -8.75 10.22 14.92
N LEU A 59 -8.06 9.29 15.57
CA LEU A 59 -6.59 9.20 15.59
C LEU A 59 -5.99 9.02 14.19
N LEU A 60 -6.66 8.28 13.30
CA LEU A 60 -6.21 8.06 11.91
C LEU A 60 -5.96 9.36 11.14
N ARG A 61 -6.64 10.46 11.50
CA ARG A 61 -6.43 11.77 10.89
C ARG A 61 -5.01 12.31 11.10
N ARG A 62 -4.27 11.81 12.10
CA ARG A 62 -2.89 12.23 12.30
C ARG A 62 -1.97 11.81 11.15
N PHE A 63 -2.30 10.74 10.44
CA PHE A 63 -1.49 10.23 9.34
C PHE A 63 -1.69 10.99 8.02
N THR A 64 -2.61 11.95 7.96
CA THR A 64 -2.90 12.70 6.71
C THR A 64 -1.99 13.89 6.47
N PHE A 65 -1.05 14.18 7.37
CA PHE A 65 -0.08 15.25 7.20
C PHE A 65 1.23 14.96 7.94
N SER A 66 2.27 15.71 7.57
CA SER A 66 3.55 15.76 8.28
C SER A 66 3.74 17.14 8.91
N ILE A 67 4.46 17.16 10.04
CA ILE A 67 4.87 18.39 10.76
C ILE A 67 6.39 18.46 10.88
N ASP A 68 6.89 19.67 11.14
CA ASP A 68 8.29 19.91 11.47
C ASP A 68 8.41 20.31 12.97
N PRO A 69 9.45 19.86 13.68
CA PRO A 69 10.51 18.96 13.21
C PRO A 69 10.01 17.51 13.04
N SER A 70 10.68 16.74 12.19
CA SER A 70 10.30 15.34 11.87
C SER A 70 10.27 14.41 13.07
N ILE A 71 11.07 14.68 14.11
CA ILE A 71 11.06 13.93 15.37
C ILE A 71 9.68 14.02 16.04
N THR A 72 9.15 15.24 16.17
CA THR A 72 7.81 15.47 16.73
C THR A 72 6.72 14.84 15.87
N ASP A 73 6.86 14.87 14.55
CA ASP A 73 5.92 14.19 13.66
C ASP A 73 5.87 12.69 13.92
N GLN A 74 7.04 12.08 14.06
CA GLN A 74 7.18 10.65 14.32
C GLN A 74 6.63 10.27 15.69
N GLU A 75 6.92 11.05 16.74
CA GLU A 75 6.39 10.83 18.09
C GLU A 75 4.86 10.89 18.13
N GLU A 76 4.25 11.90 17.49
CA GLU A 76 2.79 12.02 17.43
C GLU A 76 2.16 10.87 16.64
N LYS A 77 2.76 10.45 15.53
CA LYS A 77 2.28 9.31 14.72
C LYS A 77 2.42 7.98 15.46
N GLU A 78 3.50 7.79 16.21
CA GLU A 78 3.72 6.60 17.03
C GLU A 78 2.70 6.51 18.17
N LEU A 79 2.42 7.63 18.83
CA LEU A 79 1.40 7.69 19.88
C LEU A 79 0.00 7.39 19.33
N ALA A 80 -0.35 7.95 18.15
CA ALA A 80 -1.62 7.67 17.49
C ALA A 80 -1.70 6.19 17.05
N PHE A 81 -0.60 5.64 16.53
CA PHE A 81 -0.48 4.23 16.17
C PHE A 81 -0.76 3.33 17.37
N GLN A 82 -0.06 3.54 18.50
CA GLN A 82 -0.26 2.73 19.70
C GLN A 82 -1.70 2.84 20.24
N GLY A 83 -2.28 4.04 20.25
CA GLY A 83 -3.68 4.23 20.68
C GLY A 83 -4.70 3.47 19.83
N ILE A 84 -4.45 3.37 18.53
CA ILE A 84 -5.29 2.59 17.62
C ILE A 84 -5.07 1.08 17.83
N VAL A 85 -3.82 0.63 17.97
CA VAL A 85 -3.50 -0.78 18.25
C VAL A 85 -4.10 -1.24 19.59
N ASP A 86 -4.04 -0.40 20.62
CA ASP A 86 -4.61 -0.65 21.95
C ASP A 86 -6.15 -0.77 21.94
N THR A 87 -6.81 -0.25 20.90
CA THR A 87 -8.25 -0.45 20.68
C THR A 87 -8.56 -1.87 20.18
N GLY A 88 -7.58 -2.55 19.57
CA GLY A 88 -7.72 -3.92 19.10
C GLY A 88 -8.62 -4.05 17.86
N LYS A 89 -9.23 -5.23 17.69
CA LYS A 89 -9.99 -5.59 16.48
C LYS A 89 -11.17 -4.64 16.18
N ASP A 90 -11.70 -3.94 17.17
CA ASP A 90 -12.76 -2.94 17.00
C ASP A 90 -12.32 -1.74 16.13
N ALA A 91 -11.02 -1.48 16.01
CA ALA A 91 -10.50 -0.42 15.14
C ALA A 91 -10.40 -0.84 13.65
N VAL A 92 -10.44 -2.13 13.33
CA VAL A 92 -10.14 -2.65 11.97
C VAL A 92 -11.03 -1.99 10.92
N ALA A 93 -12.34 -1.90 11.16
CA ALA A 93 -13.28 -1.31 10.21
C ALA A 93 -12.92 0.16 9.89
N ALA A 94 -12.56 0.95 10.90
CA ALA A 94 -12.17 2.34 10.73
C ALA A 94 -10.85 2.49 9.96
N VAL A 95 -9.87 1.62 10.22
CA VAL A 95 -8.57 1.63 9.53
C VAL A 95 -8.75 1.27 8.06
N VAL A 96 -9.58 0.27 7.77
CA VAL A 96 -9.96 -0.12 6.41
C VAL A 96 -10.67 1.03 5.67
N GLU A 97 -11.66 1.67 6.30
CA GLU A 97 -12.35 2.82 5.70
C GLU A 97 -11.41 3.99 5.41
N PHE A 98 -10.39 4.17 6.25
CA PHE A 98 -9.33 5.14 6.03
C PHE A 98 -8.46 4.76 4.83
N CYS A 99 -8.01 3.51 4.73
CA CYS A 99 -7.22 3.01 3.60
C CYS A 99 -7.90 3.29 2.24
N VAL A 100 -9.22 3.17 2.17
CA VAL A 100 -9.97 3.41 0.93
C VAL A 100 -9.82 4.84 0.39
N LYS A 101 -9.53 5.82 1.24
CA LYS A 101 -9.50 7.26 0.88
C LYS A 101 -8.13 7.89 1.03
N ALA A 102 -7.19 7.22 1.70
CA ALA A 102 -5.90 7.79 2.04
C ALA A 102 -4.99 7.90 0.80
N GLU A 103 -4.22 8.99 0.75
CA GLU A 103 -3.23 9.22 -0.30
C GLU A 103 -1.95 8.40 -0.09
N ALA A 104 -1.70 7.95 1.15
CA ALA A 104 -0.61 7.06 1.52
C ALA A 104 -1.07 6.07 2.60
N LEU A 105 -0.61 4.84 2.49
CA LEU A 105 -1.02 3.68 3.28
C LEU A 105 0.07 3.15 4.23
N THR A 106 1.25 3.77 4.30
CA THR A 106 2.36 3.32 5.17
C THR A 106 1.95 3.05 6.62
N TRP A 107 1.24 3.98 7.26
CA TRP A 107 0.79 3.81 8.65
C TRP A 107 -0.43 2.90 8.81
N PRO A 108 -1.53 3.07 8.04
CA PRO A 108 -2.68 2.20 8.22
C PRO A 108 -2.39 0.73 7.87
N LEU A 109 -1.46 0.43 6.95
CA LEU A 109 -1.02 -0.96 6.72
C LEU A 109 -0.25 -1.53 7.92
N LYS A 110 0.63 -0.73 8.56
CA LYS A 110 1.27 -1.14 9.82
C LYS A 110 0.25 -1.42 10.91
N ILE A 111 -0.78 -0.58 11.03
CA ILE A 111 -1.86 -0.77 12.01
C ILE A 111 -2.62 -2.07 11.72
N LEU A 112 -3.06 -2.29 10.48
CA LEU A 112 -3.76 -3.52 10.11
C LEU A 112 -2.93 -4.77 10.41
N ARG A 113 -1.61 -4.72 10.21
CA ARG A 113 -0.72 -5.84 10.51
C ARG A 113 -0.63 -6.18 11.99
N GLU A 114 -0.73 -5.19 12.88
CA GLU A 114 -0.79 -5.44 14.33
C GLU A 114 -2.17 -5.92 14.79
N LEU A 115 -3.24 -5.48 14.11
CA LEU A 115 -4.63 -5.78 14.51
C LEU A 115 -5.14 -7.13 14.00
N LEU A 116 -4.58 -7.64 12.90
CA LEU A 116 -5.04 -8.83 12.19
C LEU A 116 -3.99 -9.94 12.26
N ASP A 117 -4.46 -11.19 12.22
CA ASP A 117 -3.53 -12.29 11.92
C ASP A 117 -3.13 -12.26 10.43
N GLU A 118 -2.11 -13.05 10.08
CA GLU A 118 -1.55 -13.04 8.73
C GLU A 118 -2.58 -13.36 7.64
N ALA A 119 -3.55 -14.24 7.92
CA ALA A 119 -4.56 -14.65 6.95
C ALA A 119 -5.61 -13.56 6.72
N ASP A 120 -6.10 -12.94 7.80
CA ASP A 120 -7.02 -11.81 7.74
C ASP A 120 -6.34 -10.59 7.10
N TYR A 121 -5.08 -10.30 7.46
CA TYR A 121 -4.29 -9.23 6.88
C TYR A 121 -4.10 -9.43 5.37
N ARG A 122 -3.68 -10.61 4.93
CA ARG A 122 -3.57 -10.95 3.50
C ARG A 122 -4.89 -10.72 2.76
N SER A 123 -5.98 -11.25 3.30
CA SER A 123 -7.31 -11.14 2.68
C SER A 123 -7.76 -9.68 2.53
N GLU A 124 -7.50 -8.86 3.55
CA GLU A 124 -7.84 -7.44 3.53
C GLU A 124 -6.99 -6.65 2.53
N LEU A 125 -5.68 -6.93 2.44
CA LEU A 125 -4.80 -6.31 1.46
C LEU A 125 -5.20 -6.64 0.02
N ILE A 126 -5.55 -7.89 -0.27
CA ILE A 126 -6.07 -8.31 -1.57
C ILE A 126 -7.37 -7.56 -1.89
N ARG A 127 -8.27 -7.44 -0.92
CA ARG A 127 -9.54 -6.73 -1.09
C ARG A 127 -9.34 -5.23 -1.36
N LEU A 128 -8.39 -4.60 -0.68
CA LEU A 128 -8.01 -3.20 -0.92
C LEU A 128 -7.35 -3.02 -2.29
N LEU A 129 -6.46 -3.93 -2.68
CA LEU A 129 -5.77 -3.90 -3.98
C LEU A 129 -6.77 -4.05 -5.14
N GLY A 130 -7.78 -4.91 -5.00
CA GLY A 130 -8.82 -5.14 -6.01
C GLY A 130 -9.70 -3.91 -6.32
N ARG A 131 -9.50 -2.78 -5.64
CA ARG A 131 -10.14 -1.50 -5.95
C ARG A 131 -9.39 -0.69 -7.01
N PHE A 132 -8.16 -1.09 -7.34
CA PHE A 132 -7.31 -0.39 -8.29
C PHE A 132 -7.27 -1.13 -9.62
N ASP A 133 -7.15 -0.35 -10.69
CA ASP A 133 -6.88 -0.84 -12.03
C ASP A 133 -5.44 -0.53 -12.45
N THR A 134 -5.11 -0.92 -13.67
CA THR A 134 -3.82 -0.72 -14.33
C THR A 134 -3.73 0.58 -15.12
N GLU A 135 -4.79 1.40 -15.12
CA GLU A 135 -4.85 2.62 -15.90
C GLU A 135 -4.14 3.79 -15.19
N TYR A 136 -4.10 4.94 -15.87
CA TYR A 136 -3.54 6.16 -15.32
C TYR A 136 -4.29 6.59 -14.07
N ALA A 137 -3.56 6.70 -12.96
CA ALA A 137 -4.04 7.31 -11.73
C ALA A 137 -3.15 8.50 -11.36
N ARG A 138 -3.78 9.58 -10.89
CA ARG A 138 -3.05 10.76 -10.38
C ARG A 138 -2.12 10.42 -9.22
N ASN A 139 -2.54 9.50 -8.36
CA ASN A 139 -1.76 9.00 -7.25
C ASN A 139 -1.75 7.48 -7.27
N VAL A 140 -0.58 6.89 -7.50
CA VAL A 140 -0.36 5.43 -7.53
C VAL A 140 0.19 4.89 -6.21
N GLU A 141 0.55 5.76 -5.27
CA GLU A 141 1.24 5.38 -4.03
C GLU A 141 0.46 4.34 -3.20
N PRO A 142 -0.88 4.43 -3.05
CA PRO A 142 -1.65 3.40 -2.33
C PRO A 142 -1.53 2.00 -2.94
N LYS A 143 -1.73 1.86 -4.27
CA LYS A 143 -1.62 0.54 -4.94
C LYS A 143 -0.20 0.00 -4.88
N GLN A 144 0.81 0.87 -5.04
CA GLN A 144 2.20 0.49 -4.88
C GLN A 144 2.49 -0.08 -3.48
N GLN A 145 2.06 0.60 -2.43
CA GLN A 145 2.30 0.17 -1.04
C GLN A 145 1.58 -1.14 -0.71
N LEU A 146 0.37 -1.34 -1.24
CA LEU A 146 -0.35 -2.62 -1.13
C LEU A 146 0.41 -3.77 -1.79
N ILE A 147 0.88 -3.59 -3.03
CA ILE A 147 1.65 -4.61 -3.76
C ILE A 147 2.94 -4.97 -3.03
N VAL A 148 3.65 -3.97 -2.48
CA VAL A 148 4.86 -4.20 -1.68
C VAL A 148 4.53 -4.98 -0.40
N ALA A 149 3.51 -4.57 0.35
CA ALA A 149 3.11 -5.26 1.58
C ALA A 149 2.66 -6.71 1.34
N LEU A 150 2.00 -6.97 0.20
CA LEU A 150 1.64 -8.31 -0.25
C LEU A 150 2.88 -9.18 -0.57
N GLY A 151 4.01 -8.58 -0.92
CA GLY A 151 5.28 -9.29 -1.17
C GLY A 151 5.85 -9.99 0.05
N ASP A 152 5.51 -9.54 1.26
CA ASP A 152 5.93 -10.16 2.51
C ASP A 152 5.04 -11.36 2.90
N LEU A 153 3.95 -11.59 2.17
CA LEU A 153 2.96 -12.63 2.44
C LEU A 153 3.02 -13.72 1.37
N LYS A 154 2.88 -14.98 1.78
CA LYS A 154 2.78 -16.12 0.86
C LYS A 154 1.32 -16.45 0.58
N GLY A 155 1.01 -16.73 -0.69
CA GLY A 155 -0.29 -17.24 -1.11
C GLY A 155 -0.51 -17.18 -2.62
N ASP A 156 -1.18 -18.18 -3.19
CA ASP A 156 -1.53 -18.16 -4.62
C ASP A 156 -2.61 -17.10 -4.94
N ASP A 157 -3.40 -16.72 -3.95
CA ASP A 157 -4.31 -15.58 -3.97
C ASP A 157 -3.55 -14.25 -4.11
N VAL A 158 -2.42 -14.08 -3.40
CA VAL A 158 -1.53 -12.92 -3.58
C VAL A 158 -0.99 -12.86 -5.00
N ARG A 159 -0.46 -13.99 -5.50
CA ARG A 159 0.02 -14.09 -6.88
C ARG A 159 -1.06 -13.64 -7.86
N SER A 160 -2.24 -14.24 -7.75
CA SER A 160 -3.37 -13.96 -8.65
C SER A 160 -3.83 -12.51 -8.58
N ALA A 161 -3.82 -11.89 -7.39
CA ALA A 161 -4.21 -10.49 -7.19
C ALA A 161 -3.18 -9.50 -7.76
N VAL A 162 -1.89 -9.83 -7.74
CA VAL A 162 -0.79 -8.94 -8.16
C VAL A 162 -0.46 -9.07 -9.64
N GLU A 163 -0.65 -10.25 -10.24
CA GLU A 163 -0.30 -10.53 -11.63
C GLU A 163 -0.86 -9.53 -12.66
N PRO A 164 -2.11 -9.03 -12.54
CA PRO A 164 -2.63 -8.00 -13.46
C PRO A 164 -1.80 -6.71 -13.48
N PHE A 165 -1.14 -6.35 -12.37
CA PHE A 165 -0.33 -5.13 -12.26
C PHE A 165 1.02 -5.21 -13.00
N LEU A 166 1.34 -6.35 -13.63
CA LEU A 166 2.41 -6.42 -14.64
C LEU A 166 2.10 -5.56 -15.88
N GLU A 167 0.83 -5.24 -16.12
CA GLU A 167 0.38 -4.41 -17.24
C GLU A 167 0.06 -2.95 -16.83
N ASP A 168 0.40 -2.56 -15.60
CA ASP A 168 0.16 -1.20 -15.10
C ASP A 168 0.87 -0.14 -15.94
N VAL A 169 0.22 0.99 -16.23
CA VAL A 169 0.88 2.09 -16.98
C VAL A 169 2.06 2.70 -16.21
N ASN A 170 2.09 2.58 -14.88
CA ASN A 170 3.16 3.09 -14.05
C ASN A 170 4.31 2.07 -13.90
N GLU A 171 5.51 2.48 -14.31
CA GLU A 171 6.72 1.67 -14.28
C GLU A 171 7.08 1.15 -12.88
N THR A 172 6.92 2.00 -11.85
CA THR A 172 7.22 1.63 -10.46
C THR A 172 6.26 0.56 -9.95
N VAL A 173 4.98 0.62 -10.35
CA VAL A 173 3.98 -0.40 -10.00
C VAL A 173 4.34 -1.73 -10.65
N ARG A 174 4.65 -1.75 -11.95
CA ARG A 174 5.13 -2.96 -12.64
C ARG A 174 6.38 -3.55 -11.98
N PHE A 175 7.35 -2.71 -11.65
CA PHE A 175 8.57 -3.15 -10.96
C PHE A 175 8.25 -3.87 -9.64
N HIS A 176 7.37 -3.30 -8.81
CA HIS A 176 6.99 -3.94 -7.55
C HIS A 176 6.12 -5.19 -7.76
N ALA A 177 5.25 -5.21 -8.76
CA ALA A 177 4.49 -6.41 -9.11
C ALA A 177 5.44 -7.57 -9.47
N VAL A 178 6.47 -7.32 -10.29
CA VAL A 178 7.52 -8.32 -10.58
C VAL A 178 8.20 -8.81 -9.30
N GLN A 179 8.59 -7.91 -8.39
CA GLN A 179 9.21 -8.30 -7.12
C GLN A 179 8.29 -9.21 -6.29
N THR A 180 7.04 -8.81 -6.14
CA THR A 180 6.05 -9.52 -5.34
C THR A 180 5.72 -10.89 -5.94
N LEU A 181 5.63 -11.03 -7.26
CA LEU A 181 5.41 -12.32 -7.91
C LEU A 181 6.60 -13.28 -7.72
N PHE A 182 7.85 -12.79 -7.81
CA PHE A 182 8.99 -13.63 -7.45
C PHE A 182 8.98 -13.99 -5.96
N ALA A 183 8.55 -13.09 -5.07
CA ALA A 183 8.44 -13.40 -3.65
C ALA A 183 7.47 -14.58 -3.37
N GLN A 184 6.51 -14.87 -4.26
CA GLN A 184 5.64 -16.04 -4.13
C GLN A 184 6.32 -17.40 -4.39
N GLU A 185 7.56 -17.42 -4.90
CA GLU A 185 8.37 -18.64 -5.07
C GLU A 185 7.73 -19.76 -5.91
N THR A 186 6.80 -19.38 -6.78
CA THR A 186 6.11 -20.28 -7.70
C THR A 186 6.38 -19.90 -9.15
N GLN A 187 6.49 -20.92 -10.02
CA GLN A 187 6.64 -20.73 -11.46
C GLN A 187 5.34 -20.36 -12.18
N ALA A 188 4.20 -20.33 -11.47
CA ALA A 188 2.89 -20.09 -12.08
C ALA A 188 2.82 -18.74 -12.84
N SER A 189 3.53 -17.70 -12.39
CA SER A 189 3.56 -16.41 -13.08
C SER A 189 4.69 -16.27 -14.10
N VAL A 190 5.53 -17.29 -14.31
CA VAL A 190 6.64 -17.22 -15.29
C VAL A 190 6.13 -16.87 -16.69
N PRO A 191 5.04 -17.47 -17.22
CA PRO A 191 4.51 -17.07 -18.52
C PRO A 191 4.13 -15.57 -18.59
N ALA A 192 3.47 -15.04 -17.56
CA ALA A 192 3.08 -13.62 -17.50
C ALA A 192 4.31 -12.69 -17.40
N LEU A 193 5.25 -13.01 -16.49
CA LEU A 193 6.51 -12.29 -16.31
C LEU A 193 7.37 -12.26 -17.57
N VAL A 194 7.38 -13.34 -18.34
CA VAL A 194 8.11 -13.39 -19.61
C VAL A 194 7.37 -12.63 -20.69
N LYS A 195 6.04 -12.79 -20.79
CA LYS A 195 5.22 -12.15 -21.83
C LYS A 195 5.30 -10.63 -21.75
N MET A 196 5.33 -10.04 -20.54
CA MET A 196 5.43 -8.58 -20.39
C MET A 196 6.71 -7.99 -20.98
N LEU A 197 7.81 -8.77 -21.08
CA LEU A 197 9.10 -8.25 -21.57
C LEU A 197 9.02 -7.65 -22.96
N ALA A 198 8.16 -8.19 -23.83
CA ALA A 198 8.04 -7.76 -25.22
C ALA A 198 7.48 -6.33 -25.37
N ALA A 199 6.66 -5.88 -24.42
CA ALA A 199 6.07 -4.54 -24.42
C ALA A 199 6.67 -3.63 -23.33
N GLU A 200 7.59 -4.15 -22.52
CA GLU A 200 8.25 -3.38 -21.47
C GLU A 200 9.34 -2.51 -22.08
N GLU A 201 9.33 -1.21 -21.76
CA GLU A 201 10.34 -0.25 -22.21
C GLU A 201 11.37 0.03 -21.11
N SER A 202 11.02 -0.21 -19.84
CA SER A 202 11.92 0.00 -18.71
C SER A 202 12.97 -1.10 -18.63
N VAL A 203 14.22 -0.71 -18.89
CA VAL A 203 15.41 -1.55 -18.65
C VAL A 203 15.44 -2.05 -17.21
N ARG A 204 15.00 -1.24 -16.24
CA ARG A 204 14.95 -1.61 -14.82
C ARG A 204 13.99 -2.78 -14.59
N VAL A 205 12.80 -2.75 -15.19
CA VAL A 205 11.82 -3.84 -15.08
C VAL A 205 12.30 -5.08 -15.83
N LYS A 206 12.81 -4.93 -17.06
CA LYS A 206 13.41 -6.05 -17.83
C LYS A 206 14.50 -6.77 -17.05
N ASN A 207 15.45 -6.00 -16.50
CA ASN A 207 16.51 -6.53 -15.64
C ASN A 207 15.94 -7.25 -14.43
N LYS A 208 14.90 -6.71 -13.79
CA LYS A 208 14.32 -7.34 -12.61
C LYS A 208 13.70 -8.70 -12.91
N VAL A 209 13.01 -8.83 -14.04
CA VAL A 209 12.48 -10.11 -14.52
C VAL A 209 13.62 -11.09 -14.81
N ALA A 210 14.63 -10.65 -15.58
CA ALA A 210 15.76 -11.48 -15.96
C ALA A 210 16.57 -11.99 -14.75
N GLU A 211 16.85 -11.10 -13.79
CA GLU A 211 17.51 -11.44 -12.53
C GLU A 211 16.69 -12.44 -11.72
N GLY A 212 15.37 -12.23 -11.61
CA GLY A 212 14.50 -13.16 -10.88
C GLY A 212 14.50 -14.56 -11.49
N LEU A 213 14.36 -14.67 -12.82
CA LEU A 213 14.42 -15.94 -13.54
C LEU A 213 15.78 -16.63 -13.36
N MET A 214 16.87 -15.88 -13.55
CA MET A 214 18.24 -16.38 -13.42
C MET A 214 18.54 -16.86 -11.99
N ASN A 215 18.27 -16.04 -10.98
CA ASN A 215 18.56 -16.35 -9.58
C ASN A 215 17.77 -17.56 -9.07
N ARG A 216 16.56 -17.77 -9.60
CA ARG A 216 15.72 -18.93 -9.28
C ARG A 216 16.00 -20.15 -10.16
N GLY A 217 16.78 -20.00 -11.22
CA GLY A 217 17.01 -21.06 -12.21
C GLY A 217 15.75 -21.45 -12.98
N TRP A 218 14.76 -20.58 -13.05
CA TRP A 218 13.50 -20.83 -13.76
C TRP A 218 13.67 -20.66 -15.26
N THR A 219 12.95 -21.47 -16.03
CA THR A 219 13.10 -21.51 -17.49
C THR A 219 11.99 -20.74 -18.18
N VAL A 220 12.37 -20.01 -19.23
CA VAL A 220 11.45 -19.37 -20.17
C VAL A 220 10.71 -20.45 -20.98
N PRO A 221 9.35 -20.40 -21.03
CA PRO A 221 8.54 -21.29 -21.86
C PRO A 221 8.99 -21.26 -23.32
N ALA A 222 9.02 -22.43 -23.99
CA ALA A 222 9.63 -22.59 -25.30
C ALA A 222 9.08 -21.60 -26.34
N GLU A 223 7.77 -21.41 -26.32
CA GLU A 223 7.01 -20.52 -27.19
C GLU A 223 7.27 -19.02 -26.96
N LEU A 224 7.88 -18.64 -25.83
CA LEU A 224 8.22 -17.25 -25.49
C LEU A 224 9.72 -16.96 -25.55
N ARG A 225 10.57 -17.96 -25.84
CA ARG A 225 12.04 -17.79 -25.78
C ARG A 225 12.55 -16.74 -26.74
N ASP A 226 12.10 -16.77 -27.99
CA ASP A 226 12.59 -15.86 -29.03
C ASP A 226 12.19 -14.42 -28.72
N SER A 227 10.92 -14.19 -28.37
CA SER A 227 10.43 -12.86 -27.99
C SER A 227 11.10 -12.33 -26.73
N ALA A 228 11.30 -13.18 -25.72
CA ALA A 228 11.98 -12.79 -24.49
C ALA A 228 13.45 -12.48 -24.73
N ASN A 229 14.14 -13.30 -25.54
CA ASN A 229 15.53 -13.06 -25.90
C ASN A 229 15.70 -11.75 -26.68
N GLN A 230 14.80 -11.48 -27.63
CA GLN A 230 14.78 -10.22 -28.37
C GLN A 230 14.57 -9.02 -27.43
N ALA A 231 13.59 -9.11 -26.54
CA ALA A 231 13.29 -8.03 -25.59
C ALA A 231 14.44 -7.73 -24.61
N LEU A 232 15.21 -8.75 -24.23
CA LEU A 232 16.36 -8.62 -23.33
C LEU A 232 17.63 -8.10 -24.01
N GLN A 233 17.68 -7.93 -25.33
CA GLN A 233 18.85 -7.33 -26.00
C GLN A 233 19.13 -5.91 -25.53
N ASP A 234 18.08 -5.15 -25.17
CA ASP A 234 18.19 -3.78 -24.65
C ASP A 234 18.42 -3.74 -23.12
N SER A 235 18.54 -4.90 -22.48
CA SER A 235 18.77 -5.03 -21.04
C SER A 235 20.26 -4.95 -20.68
N SER A 236 20.60 -5.04 -19.40
CA SER A 236 22.00 -5.01 -18.92
C SER A 236 22.72 -6.36 -19.12
N GLY A 237 22.72 -6.86 -20.35
CA GLY A 237 23.48 -8.03 -20.79
C GLY A 237 22.82 -9.38 -20.54
N PHE A 238 21.49 -9.44 -20.40
CA PHE A 238 20.77 -10.70 -20.26
C PHE A 238 20.41 -11.32 -21.62
N SER A 239 20.38 -12.65 -21.66
CA SER A 239 19.93 -13.43 -22.82
C SER A 239 19.26 -14.73 -22.37
N VAL A 240 18.43 -15.31 -23.23
CA VAL A 240 17.79 -16.61 -23.00
C VAL A 240 18.57 -17.69 -23.76
N ALA A 241 19.08 -18.68 -23.02
CA ALA A 241 19.82 -19.80 -23.61
C ALA A 241 18.87 -20.84 -24.26
N PRO A 242 19.39 -21.76 -25.11
CA PRO A 242 18.57 -22.77 -25.78
C PRO A 242 17.80 -23.71 -24.82
N ASP A 243 18.31 -23.90 -23.60
CA ASP A 243 17.67 -24.65 -22.51
C ASP A 243 16.55 -23.85 -21.80
N GLY A 244 16.31 -22.61 -22.20
CA GLY A 244 15.33 -21.69 -21.63
C GLY A 244 15.84 -20.93 -20.40
N ARG A 245 17.06 -21.15 -19.92
CA ARG A 245 17.59 -20.41 -18.77
C ARG A 245 18.05 -19.02 -19.16
N VAL A 246 17.78 -18.05 -18.29
CA VAL A 246 18.34 -16.69 -18.42
C VAL A 246 19.80 -16.69 -17.97
N ARG A 247 20.67 -16.05 -18.74
CA ARG A 247 22.09 -15.86 -18.43
C ARG A 247 22.46 -14.40 -18.55
N LYS A 248 23.40 -13.94 -17.72
CA LYS A 248 24.03 -12.63 -17.84
C LYS A 248 25.38 -12.79 -18.52
N GLY A 249 25.57 -12.13 -19.66
CA GLY A 249 26.88 -12.03 -20.31
C GLY A 249 27.87 -11.24 -19.44
N ALA A 250 29.16 -11.45 -19.65
CA ALA A 250 30.18 -10.56 -19.11
C ALA A 250 29.98 -9.19 -19.77
N GLY A 251 29.38 -8.23 -19.05
CA GLY A 251 29.28 -6.87 -19.54
C GLY A 251 30.68 -6.34 -19.81
N TYR A 252 30.88 -5.71 -20.97
CA TYR A 252 32.02 -4.82 -21.14
C TYR A 252 31.86 -3.71 -20.10
N GLY A 253 32.76 -3.72 -19.12
CA GLY A 253 32.86 -2.67 -18.10
C GLY A 253 33.36 -1.35 -18.69
#